data_AF-A0A7Z2X7J1-F1
#
_entry.id   AF-A0A7Z2X7J1-F1
#
_cell.length_a   1.000
_cell.length_b   1.000
_cell.length_c   1.000
_cell.angle_alpha   90.00
_cell.angle_beta   90.00
_cell.angle_gamma   90.00
#
_symmetry.space_group_name_H-M   'P 1'
#
loop_
_entity.id
_entity.type
_entity.pdbx_description
1 polymer ?
#
loop_
_entity_poly.entity_id
_entity_poly.type
_entity_poly.pdbx_seq_one_letter_code
_entity_poly.pdbx_strand_id
1 'polypeptide(L)'
;MSTEQQIAALVSAANGLTAAVNNKITEIDNSVLAAVRTIPNMSKELFVDAVDGSDLALGTATAPLKTIGEAMSRTGTTPYVMINLKASQAHEFSGPNELMCYRAVSNKVVFARWGSGDNPIFTPRVGEYSPGTSNLHFLSLEGGSVYYRAVDVVMPTVLKPGTSGWFYFGSSLFYRGHGLESTVQGSVSFSGSKLKLGIGNIFYSGYTANYRVDINMTTIDTGVSSSFADLTGGTMVLSTVASTITGNKTWAHLVKGVVRDSRGSLSNFLSNISNVVADGSQQ
;
A
#
# COMPACT_ATOMS: atom_id res chain seq x y z
N MET A 1 -4.71 -61.30 47.56
CA MET A 1 -3.79 -60.28 47.03
C MET A 1 -3.38 -59.41 48.22
N SER A 2 -2.09 -59.30 48.53
CA SER A 2 -1.64 -58.51 49.70
C SER A 2 -1.62 -57.01 49.39
N THR A 3 -1.61 -56.19 50.44
CA THR A 3 -1.42 -54.74 50.34
C THR A 3 -0.08 -54.40 49.67
N GLU A 4 0.99 -55.16 49.90
CA GLU A 4 2.25 -54.96 49.16
C GLU A 4 2.10 -55.24 47.66
N GLN A 5 1.33 -56.27 47.28
CA GLN A 5 1.05 -56.56 45.87
C GLN A 5 0.27 -55.42 45.20
N GLN A 6 -0.68 -54.80 45.92
CA GLN A 6 -1.43 -53.64 45.43
C GLN A 6 -0.56 -52.38 45.31
N ILE A 7 0.34 -52.14 46.27
CA ILE A 7 1.29 -51.02 46.22
C ILE A 7 2.26 -51.19 45.05
N ALA A 8 2.80 -52.39 44.84
CA ALA A 8 3.66 -52.68 43.70
C ALA A 8 2.95 -52.46 42.35
N ALA A 9 1.68 -52.88 42.23
CA ALA A 9 0.87 -52.63 41.06
C ALA A 9 0.64 -51.13 40.80
N LEU A 10 0.37 -50.35 41.86
CA LEU A 10 0.18 -48.90 41.77
C LEU A 10 1.46 -48.18 41.33
N VAL A 11 2.62 -48.51 41.90
CA VAL A 11 3.91 -47.91 41.52
C VAL A 11 4.23 -48.20 40.05
N SER A 12 3.98 -49.44 39.59
CA SER A 12 4.14 -49.81 38.18
C SER A 12 3.24 -48.98 37.26
N ALA A 13 1.96 -48.84 37.62
CA ALA A 13 1.01 -48.01 36.86
C ALA A 13 1.42 -46.53 36.85
N ALA A 14 1.91 -45.98 37.97
CA ALA A 14 2.38 -44.61 38.08
C ALA A 14 3.63 -44.36 37.23
N ASN A 15 4.58 -45.31 37.21
CA ASN A 15 5.76 -45.25 36.34
C ASN A 15 5.36 -45.34 34.86
N GLY A 16 4.40 -46.20 34.52
CA GLY A 16 3.85 -46.31 33.18
C GLY A 16 3.17 -45.02 32.71
N LEU A 17 2.36 -44.40 33.58
CA LEU A 17 1.74 -43.11 33.31
C LEU A 17 2.80 -42.01 33.14
N THR A 18 3.80 -41.96 34.01
CA THR A 18 4.89 -40.97 33.95
C THR A 18 5.66 -41.10 32.63
N ALA A 19 5.98 -42.33 32.21
CA ALA A 19 6.63 -42.59 30.93
C ALA A 19 5.74 -42.17 29.74
N ALA A 20 4.45 -42.49 29.79
CA ALA A 20 3.50 -42.08 28.75
C ALA A 20 3.39 -40.55 28.62
N VAL A 21 3.33 -39.85 29.76
CA VAL A 21 3.30 -38.38 29.79
C VAL A 21 4.60 -37.78 29.25
N ASN A 22 5.77 -38.26 29.66
CA ASN A 22 7.06 -37.77 29.16
C ASN A 22 7.21 -37.98 27.65
N ASN A 23 6.75 -39.12 27.13
CA ASN A 23 6.73 -39.38 25.69
C ASN A 23 5.80 -38.41 24.96
N LYS A 24 4.60 -38.13 25.50
CA LYS A 24 3.68 -37.17 24.92
C LYS A 24 4.21 -35.74 24.93
N ILE A 25 4.89 -35.33 26.00
CA ILE A 25 5.59 -34.03 26.05
C ILE A 25 6.59 -33.92 24.89
N THR A 26 7.43 -34.94 24.69
CA THR A 26 8.41 -34.97 23.60
C THR A 26 7.75 -34.90 22.22
N GLU A 27 6.65 -35.64 22.00
CA GLU A 27 5.89 -35.59 20.75
C GLU A 27 5.26 -34.21 20.50
N ILE A 28 4.76 -33.56 21.54
CA ILE A 28 4.21 -32.20 21.48
C ILE A 28 5.32 -31.20 21.13
N ASP A 29 6.46 -31.26 21.83
CA ASP A 29 7.59 -30.36 21.57
C ASP A 29 8.10 -30.48 20.13
N ASN A 30 8.19 -31.71 19.62
CA ASN A 30 8.56 -31.96 18.22
C ASN A 30 7.52 -31.38 17.24
N SER A 31 6.23 -31.53 17.54
CA SER A 31 5.14 -31.01 16.72
C SER A 31 5.12 -29.47 16.71
N VAL A 32 5.34 -28.85 17.87
CA VAL A 32 5.44 -27.38 18.01
C VAL A 32 6.66 -26.86 17.26
N LEU A 33 7.81 -27.52 17.39
CA LEU A 33 9.03 -27.11 16.69
C LEU A 33 8.88 -27.23 15.17
N ALA A 34 8.21 -28.29 14.69
CA ALA A 34 7.87 -28.43 13.28
C ALA A 34 6.97 -27.27 12.81
N ALA A 35 5.92 -26.94 13.56
CA ALA A 35 5.03 -25.83 13.25
C ALA A 35 5.78 -24.48 13.21
N VAL A 36 6.65 -24.21 14.19
CA VAL A 36 7.46 -22.98 14.23
C VAL A 36 8.36 -22.87 13.00
N ARG A 37 8.98 -23.97 12.56
CA ARG A 37 9.82 -23.99 11.35
C ARG A 37 9.04 -23.74 10.06
N THR A 38 7.73 -23.99 10.05
CA THR A 38 6.86 -23.72 8.89
C THR A 38 6.37 -22.27 8.82
N ILE A 39 6.56 -21.47 9.88
CA ILE A 39 6.15 -20.07 9.87
C ILE A 39 7.00 -19.33 8.83
N PRO A 40 6.38 -18.78 7.76
CA PRO A 40 7.14 -18.06 6.75
C PRO A 40 7.70 -16.75 7.33
N ASN A 41 8.69 -16.17 6.65
CA ASN A 41 9.17 -14.85 7.01
C ASN A 41 8.02 -13.83 6.95
N MET A 42 7.62 -13.35 8.13
CA MET A 42 6.47 -12.46 8.30
C MET A 42 6.80 -11.00 7.93
N SER A 43 8.09 -10.69 7.79
CA SER A 43 8.57 -9.37 7.40
C SER A 43 9.71 -9.44 6.39
N LYS A 44 9.82 -8.41 5.57
CA LYS A 44 10.93 -8.23 4.62
C LYS A 44 11.31 -6.77 4.53
N GLU A 45 12.62 -6.50 4.56
CA GLU A 45 13.17 -5.17 4.37
C GLU A 45 14.05 -5.18 3.11
N LEU A 46 13.84 -4.20 2.23
CA LEU A 46 14.54 -4.06 0.96
C LEU A 46 15.01 -2.62 0.80
N PHE A 47 16.19 -2.45 0.20
CA PHE A 47 16.79 -1.15 -0.06
C PHE A 47 16.89 -0.92 -1.55
N VAL A 48 16.51 0.28 -1.99
CA VAL A 48 16.53 0.72 -3.39
C VAL A 48 17.41 1.96 -3.51
N ASP A 49 18.35 1.91 -4.43
CA ASP A 49 19.20 3.00 -4.88
C ASP A 49 19.08 3.11 -6.41
N ALA A 50 18.38 4.14 -6.87
CA ALA A 50 18.07 4.30 -8.30
C ALA A 50 19.34 4.56 -9.14
N VAL A 51 20.37 5.14 -8.53
CA VAL A 51 21.61 5.52 -9.20
C VAL A 51 22.58 4.34 -9.22
N ASP A 52 22.96 3.83 -8.05
CA ASP A 52 24.06 2.86 -7.90
C ASP A 52 23.59 1.41 -7.69
N GLY A 53 22.29 1.20 -7.49
CA GLY A 53 21.72 -0.12 -7.24
C GLY A 53 21.69 -1.03 -8.48
N SER A 54 21.45 -2.32 -8.23
CA SER A 54 21.29 -3.36 -9.25
C SER A 54 20.14 -4.29 -8.89
N ASP A 55 19.24 -4.55 -9.84
CA ASP A 55 18.13 -5.49 -9.64
C ASP A 55 18.59 -6.96 -9.56
N LEU A 56 19.88 -7.23 -9.79
CA LEU A 56 20.50 -8.54 -9.51
C LEU A 56 21.07 -8.62 -8.09
N ALA A 57 21.12 -7.51 -7.35
CA ALA A 57 21.67 -7.48 -5.98
C ALA A 57 20.72 -8.15 -4.97
N LEU A 58 21.20 -8.34 -3.74
CA LEU A 58 20.42 -8.97 -2.67
C LEU A 58 19.28 -8.09 -2.15
N GLY A 59 19.37 -6.77 -2.33
CA GLY A 59 18.42 -5.79 -1.82
C GLY A 59 18.66 -5.40 -0.36
N THR A 60 19.90 -5.55 0.12
CA THR A 60 20.35 -5.04 1.42
C THR A 60 20.87 -3.61 1.28
N ALA A 61 21.06 -2.89 2.39
CA ALA A 61 21.59 -1.52 2.35
C ALA A 61 22.98 -1.40 1.68
N THR A 62 23.81 -2.45 1.78
CA THR A 62 25.14 -2.52 1.17
C THR A 62 25.14 -3.07 -0.26
N ALA A 63 24.04 -3.70 -0.68
CA ALA A 63 23.83 -4.25 -2.01
C ALA A 63 22.38 -3.96 -2.46
N PRO A 64 22.02 -2.67 -2.67
CA PRO A 64 20.65 -2.25 -2.91
C PRO A 64 20.16 -2.64 -4.31
N LEU A 65 18.84 -2.81 -4.42
CA LEU A 65 18.14 -2.94 -5.70
C LEU A 65 18.17 -1.61 -6.44
N LYS A 66 17.95 -1.65 -7.76
CA LYS A 66 17.88 -0.43 -8.57
C LYS A 66 16.47 0.13 -8.64
N THR A 67 15.47 -0.74 -8.73
CA THR A 67 14.09 -0.33 -9.02
C THR A 67 13.10 -0.69 -7.91
N ILE A 68 12.06 0.15 -7.76
CA ILE A 68 10.89 -0.20 -6.96
C ILE A 68 10.19 -1.43 -7.54
N GLY A 69 10.18 -1.57 -8.86
CA GLY A 69 9.57 -2.69 -9.55
C GLY A 69 10.13 -4.04 -9.10
N GLU A 70 11.46 -4.14 -8.98
CA GLU A 70 12.11 -5.35 -8.47
C GLU A 70 11.91 -5.51 -6.96
N ALA A 71 11.95 -4.43 -6.18
CA ALA A 71 11.65 -4.54 -4.75
C ALA A 71 10.24 -5.11 -4.51
N MET A 72 9.26 -4.64 -5.30
CA MET A 72 7.88 -5.11 -5.28
C MET A 72 7.71 -6.52 -5.86
N SER A 73 8.55 -6.97 -6.80
CA SER A 73 8.50 -8.36 -7.31
C SER A 73 8.88 -9.36 -6.21
N ARG A 74 9.79 -8.95 -5.31
CA ARG A 74 10.32 -9.76 -4.22
C ARG A 74 9.46 -9.79 -2.96
N THR A 75 8.33 -9.08 -2.92
CA THR A 75 7.47 -9.04 -1.72
C THR A 75 6.67 -10.32 -1.54
N GLY A 76 6.28 -10.98 -2.63
CA GLY A 76 5.50 -12.22 -2.60
C GLY A 76 4.29 -12.13 -1.68
N THR A 77 4.10 -13.15 -0.84
CA THR A 77 3.04 -13.23 0.18
C THR A 77 3.48 -12.69 1.56
N THR A 78 4.63 -12.01 1.67
CA THR A 78 5.11 -11.49 2.95
C THR A 78 4.14 -10.46 3.52
N PRO A 79 3.60 -10.64 4.74
CA PRO A 79 2.59 -9.75 5.32
C PRO A 79 3.06 -8.31 5.56
N TYR A 80 4.33 -8.10 5.92
CA TYR A 80 4.90 -6.78 6.15
C TYR A 80 6.16 -6.55 5.33
N VAL A 81 6.16 -5.52 4.49
CA VAL A 81 7.32 -5.18 3.66
C VAL A 81 7.69 -3.72 3.86
N MET A 82 8.96 -3.46 4.16
CA MET A 82 9.55 -2.14 4.11
C MET A 82 10.48 -2.03 2.89
N ILE A 83 10.19 -1.08 2.02
CA ILE A 83 11.00 -0.73 0.85
C ILE A 83 11.60 0.65 1.13
N ASN A 84 12.88 0.65 1.48
CA ASN A 84 13.66 1.83 1.76
C ASN A 84 14.17 2.45 0.45
N LEU A 85 13.72 3.65 0.10
CA LEU A 85 14.14 4.42 -1.06
C LEU A 85 15.24 5.42 -0.68
N LYS A 86 16.34 5.43 -1.45
CA LYS A 86 17.51 6.26 -1.13
C LYS A 86 17.15 7.74 -1.21
N ALA A 87 17.44 8.46 -0.12
CA ALA A 87 17.25 9.90 0.00
C ALA A 87 17.87 10.68 -1.18
N SER A 88 17.27 11.82 -1.50
CA SER A 88 17.70 12.72 -2.58
C SER A 88 17.73 12.09 -3.99
N GLN A 89 17.00 10.99 -4.22
CA GLN A 89 16.87 10.35 -5.53
C GLN A 89 15.41 10.26 -5.96
N ALA A 90 15.19 10.27 -7.27
CA ALA A 90 13.91 9.93 -7.87
C ALA A 90 13.85 8.44 -8.22
N HIS A 91 12.74 7.81 -7.85
CA HIS A 91 12.48 6.39 -8.01
C HIS A 91 11.19 6.22 -8.80
N GLU A 92 11.31 5.69 -10.01
CA GLU A 92 10.15 5.38 -10.84
C GLU A 92 9.45 4.12 -10.33
N PHE A 93 8.14 4.19 -10.15
CA PHE A 93 7.28 3.05 -9.91
C PHE A 93 6.69 2.54 -11.22
N SER A 94 6.84 1.24 -11.46
CA SER A 94 6.25 0.56 -12.60
C SER A 94 5.70 -0.82 -12.23
N GLY A 95 4.51 -1.13 -12.74
CA GLY A 95 4.06 -2.51 -12.94
C GLY A 95 4.99 -3.33 -13.86
N PRO A 96 4.84 -4.66 -13.92
CA PRO A 96 5.72 -5.54 -14.68
C PRO A 96 5.94 -5.17 -16.16
N ASN A 97 4.93 -4.62 -16.83
CA ASN A 97 5.03 -4.15 -18.22
C ASN A 97 3.87 -3.20 -18.54
N GLU A 98 3.74 -2.76 -19.79
CA GLU A 98 2.67 -1.82 -20.22
C GLU A 98 1.25 -2.42 -20.10
N LEU A 99 1.09 -3.72 -20.40
CA LEU A 99 -0.18 -4.44 -20.28
C LEU A 99 -0.50 -4.85 -18.83
N MET A 100 0.54 -5.04 -18.02
CA MET A 100 0.44 -5.27 -16.58
C MET A 100 1.01 -4.05 -15.86
N CYS A 101 0.38 -2.91 -16.08
CA CYS A 101 0.83 -1.63 -15.52
C CYS A 101 0.58 -1.50 -14.01
N TYR A 102 0.09 -2.55 -13.35
CA TYR A 102 -0.27 -2.52 -11.93
C TYR A 102 0.51 -3.50 -11.07
N ARG A 103 0.56 -3.23 -9.76
CA ARG A 103 0.97 -4.19 -8.74
C ARG A 103 -0.12 -4.30 -7.68
N ALA A 104 -0.56 -5.53 -7.43
CA ALA A 104 -1.53 -5.82 -6.38
C ALA A 104 -0.86 -5.73 -5.00
N VAL A 105 -1.58 -5.14 -4.05
CA VAL A 105 -1.17 -4.98 -2.65
C VAL A 105 -2.25 -5.58 -1.77
N SER A 106 -2.01 -6.81 -1.30
CA SER A 106 -2.86 -7.50 -0.32
C SER A 106 -2.23 -7.56 1.08
N ASN A 107 -1.00 -7.04 1.21
CA ASN A 107 -0.19 -6.99 2.42
C ASN A 107 0.02 -5.54 2.88
N LYS A 108 0.86 -5.33 3.90
CA LYS A 108 1.30 -4.01 4.34
C LYS A 108 2.64 -3.65 3.69
N VAL A 109 2.64 -2.70 2.78
CA VAL A 109 3.84 -2.17 2.11
C VAL A 109 4.16 -0.77 2.65
N VAL A 110 5.41 -0.54 3.02
CA VAL A 110 5.91 0.74 3.52
C VAL A 110 7.04 1.20 2.62
N PHE A 111 6.84 2.31 1.92
CA PHE A 111 7.91 3.08 1.31
C PHE A 111 8.47 4.05 2.34
N ALA A 112 9.77 3.99 2.60
CA ALA A 112 10.44 4.82 3.59
C ALA A 112 11.74 5.41 3.04
N ARG A 113 12.15 6.57 3.56
CA ARG A 113 13.47 7.14 3.27
C ARG A 113 14.57 6.36 3.99
N TRP A 114 15.69 6.12 3.30
CA TRP A 114 16.97 5.79 3.95
C TRP A 114 18.12 6.65 3.43
N GLY A 115 19.17 6.79 4.23
CA GLY A 115 20.27 7.72 3.97
C GLY A 115 19.97 9.15 4.43
N SER A 116 20.85 10.07 4.07
CA SER A 116 20.79 11.49 4.42
C SER A 116 20.35 12.37 3.24
N GLY A 117 19.86 13.56 3.54
CA GLY A 117 19.37 14.52 2.55
C GLY A 117 17.86 14.53 2.42
N ASP A 118 17.37 15.01 1.29
CA ASP A 118 15.95 15.24 1.03
C ASP A 118 15.16 13.93 0.94
N ASN A 119 13.85 14.05 1.04
CA ASN A 119 12.95 12.91 0.82
C ASN A 119 13.19 12.32 -0.58
N PRO A 120 13.22 10.97 -0.73
CA PRO A 120 13.18 10.34 -2.04
C PRO A 120 11.86 10.69 -2.72
N ILE A 121 11.91 10.79 -4.04
CA ILE A 121 10.75 11.06 -4.88
C ILE A 121 10.25 9.74 -5.46
N PHE A 122 9.00 9.38 -5.17
CA PHE A 122 8.25 8.32 -5.82
C PHE A 122 7.46 8.92 -6.99
N THR A 123 7.65 8.39 -8.20
CA THR A 123 6.90 8.83 -9.38
C THR A 123 6.35 7.62 -10.14
N PRO A 124 5.02 7.50 -10.32
CA PRO A 124 4.49 6.45 -11.18
C PRO A 124 4.87 6.71 -12.64
N ARG A 125 5.29 5.65 -13.32
CA ARG A 125 5.56 5.66 -14.76
C ARG A 125 4.30 6.01 -15.54
N VAL A 126 4.45 6.77 -16.62
CA VAL A 126 3.42 6.94 -17.66
C VAL A 126 3.69 5.98 -18.79
N GLY A 127 2.79 5.01 -18.96
CA GLY A 127 2.79 3.97 -19.97
C GLY A 127 1.73 4.16 -21.05
N GLU A 128 1.56 3.12 -21.87
CA GLU A 128 0.49 2.98 -22.87
C GLU A 128 -0.06 1.55 -22.88
N TYR A 129 -1.21 1.35 -22.24
CA TYR A 129 -1.91 0.08 -22.15
C TYR A 129 -2.61 -0.27 -23.47
N SER A 130 -3.14 0.74 -24.16
CA SER A 130 -3.82 0.60 -25.44
C SER A 130 -3.36 1.70 -26.40
N PRO A 131 -3.15 1.39 -27.70
CA PRO A 131 -2.62 2.34 -28.66
C PRO A 131 -3.35 3.69 -28.66
N GLY A 132 -2.59 4.78 -28.56
CA GLY A 132 -3.09 6.15 -28.56
C GLY A 132 -3.57 6.66 -27.20
N THR A 133 -3.48 5.86 -26.13
CA THR A 133 -3.93 6.24 -24.78
C THR A 133 -2.85 6.02 -23.73
N SER A 134 -2.64 7.02 -22.89
CA SER A 134 -1.74 6.91 -21.73
C SER A 134 -2.37 6.11 -20.60
N ASN A 135 -1.54 5.49 -19.78
CA ASN A 135 -1.93 5.01 -18.45
C ASN A 135 -0.83 5.31 -17.44
N LEU A 136 -1.21 5.54 -16.20
CA LEU A 136 -0.30 5.47 -15.08
C LEU A 136 -0.04 4.01 -14.74
N HIS A 137 1.18 3.71 -14.34
CA HIS A 137 1.43 2.49 -13.59
C HIS A 137 0.97 2.71 -12.15
N PHE A 138 0.18 1.77 -11.61
CA PHE A 138 -0.59 1.99 -10.39
C PHE A 138 -0.49 0.84 -9.37
N LEU A 139 -0.97 1.09 -8.16
CA LEU A 139 -1.12 0.12 -7.08
C LEU A 139 -2.59 -0.28 -6.95
N SER A 140 -2.88 -1.58 -7.03
CA SER A 140 -4.23 -2.13 -6.78
C SER A 140 -4.34 -2.60 -5.33
N LEU A 141 -5.21 -1.96 -4.55
CA LEU A 141 -5.36 -2.22 -3.11
C LEU A 141 -6.26 -3.43 -2.84
N GLU A 142 -5.76 -4.64 -3.02
CA GLU A 142 -6.48 -5.90 -2.81
C GLU A 142 -6.62 -6.26 -1.31
N GLY A 143 -7.18 -5.36 -0.49
CA GLY A 143 -7.27 -5.50 0.97
C GLY A 143 -6.04 -4.97 1.73
N GLY A 144 -4.95 -4.68 1.01
CA GLY A 144 -3.68 -4.28 1.60
C GLY A 144 -3.61 -2.81 2.03
N SER A 145 -2.42 -2.42 2.47
CA SER A 145 -2.15 -1.07 2.96
C SER A 145 -0.80 -0.55 2.49
N VAL A 146 -0.76 0.69 2.02
CA VAL A 146 0.45 1.35 1.51
C VAL A 146 0.78 2.55 2.38
N TYR A 147 2.02 2.65 2.83
CA TYR A 147 2.49 3.77 3.66
C TYR A 147 3.67 4.46 2.97
N TYR A 148 3.63 5.78 2.88
CA TYR A 148 4.75 6.63 2.50
C TYR A 148 5.25 7.36 3.75
N ARG A 149 6.50 7.12 4.13
CA ARG A 149 7.13 7.70 5.33
C ARG A 149 8.34 8.52 4.94
N ALA A 150 8.19 9.85 4.97
CA ALA A 150 9.18 10.78 4.46
C ALA A 150 9.56 10.47 3.01
N VAL A 151 8.56 10.14 2.19
CA VAL A 151 8.72 9.88 0.75
C VAL A 151 7.78 10.82 0.01
N ASP A 152 8.33 11.66 -0.86
CA ASP A 152 7.54 12.58 -1.66
C ASP A 152 6.93 11.82 -2.84
N VAL A 153 5.67 12.11 -3.17
CA VAL A 153 5.00 11.51 -4.33
C VAL A 153 4.79 12.61 -5.34
N VAL A 154 5.36 12.43 -6.52
CA VAL A 154 5.23 13.38 -7.63
C VAL A 154 4.47 12.71 -8.75
N MET A 155 3.24 13.17 -8.96
CA MET A 155 2.40 12.70 -10.06
C MET A 155 2.86 13.27 -11.40
N PRO A 156 2.77 12.50 -12.49
CA PRO A 156 3.12 12.98 -13.82
C PRO A 156 2.28 14.18 -14.27
N THR A 157 2.92 15.11 -14.96
CA THR A 157 2.30 16.35 -15.44
C THR A 157 2.01 16.32 -16.94
N VAL A 158 2.40 15.26 -17.63
CA VAL A 158 2.24 15.09 -19.08
C VAL A 158 1.78 13.66 -19.39
N LEU A 159 1.07 13.52 -20.51
CA LEU A 159 0.75 12.23 -21.10
C LEU A 159 2.00 11.62 -21.73
N LYS A 160 1.95 10.32 -22.03
CA LYS A 160 2.94 9.66 -22.89
C LYS A 160 2.93 10.34 -24.26
N PRO A 161 4.10 10.72 -24.81
CA PRO A 161 4.19 11.24 -26.18
C PRO A 161 3.49 10.32 -27.18
N GLY A 162 2.71 10.89 -28.10
CA GLY A 162 1.96 10.13 -29.11
C GLY A 162 0.56 9.68 -28.69
N THR A 163 0.13 9.96 -27.46
CA THR A 163 -1.22 9.65 -26.96
C THR A 163 -2.07 10.92 -26.79
N SER A 164 -3.39 10.78 -26.78
CA SER A 164 -4.33 11.92 -26.72
C SER A 164 -5.15 12.02 -25.43
N GLY A 165 -5.04 11.03 -24.54
CA GLY A 165 -5.77 11.03 -23.27
C GLY A 165 -5.42 9.85 -22.37
N TRP A 166 -6.04 9.81 -21.21
CA TRP A 166 -5.96 8.67 -20.31
C TRP A 166 -6.84 7.53 -20.79
N PHE A 167 -6.34 6.31 -20.68
CA PHE A 167 -7.18 5.12 -20.73
C PHE A 167 -8.21 5.16 -19.59
N TYR A 168 -9.39 4.57 -19.78
CA TYR A 168 -10.52 4.73 -18.84
C TYR A 168 -10.19 4.30 -17.41
N PHE A 169 -9.23 3.39 -17.23
CA PHE A 169 -8.72 2.98 -15.92
C PHE A 169 -7.34 3.54 -15.55
N GLY A 170 -6.67 4.23 -16.46
CA GLY A 170 -5.25 4.54 -16.38
C GLY A 170 -4.93 5.88 -15.71
N SER A 171 -5.89 6.57 -15.09
CA SER A 171 -5.71 7.97 -14.68
C SER A 171 -5.35 8.17 -13.20
N SER A 172 -4.95 7.13 -12.45
CA SER A 172 -4.52 7.32 -11.06
C SER A 172 -3.44 6.39 -10.51
N LEU A 173 -2.85 6.77 -9.38
CA LEU A 173 -1.85 5.97 -8.65
C LEU A 173 -2.48 4.81 -7.86
N PHE A 174 -3.67 5.01 -7.30
CA PHE A 174 -4.43 3.98 -6.58
C PHE A 174 -5.72 3.67 -7.33
N TYR A 175 -5.69 2.59 -8.09
CA TYR A 175 -6.77 2.17 -8.98
C TYR A 175 -7.10 0.68 -8.78
N ARG A 176 -8.32 0.27 -9.13
CA ARG A 176 -8.80 -1.12 -9.09
C ARG A 176 -8.48 -1.91 -10.37
N GLY A 177 -7.64 -2.94 -10.31
CA GLY A 177 -7.30 -3.75 -11.50
C GLY A 177 -8.38 -4.70 -12.08
N HIS A 178 -9.57 -4.84 -11.47
CA HIS A 178 -10.51 -5.95 -11.74
C HIS A 178 -11.94 -5.52 -12.12
N GLY A 179 -12.69 -6.39 -12.83
CA GLY A 179 -13.97 -6.12 -13.51
C GLY A 179 -15.20 -5.84 -12.62
N LEU A 180 -16.41 -5.82 -13.18
CA LEU A 180 -17.59 -5.17 -12.56
C LEU A 180 -18.10 -5.74 -11.20
N GLU A 181 -17.77 -6.99 -10.84
CA GLU A 181 -18.43 -7.73 -9.74
C GLU A 181 -17.64 -7.82 -8.41
N SER A 182 -16.63 -6.98 -8.19
CA SER A 182 -15.83 -7.00 -6.98
C SER A 182 -15.61 -5.58 -6.44
N THR A 183 -15.04 -5.43 -5.25
CA THR A 183 -14.65 -4.13 -4.70
C THR A 183 -13.22 -4.21 -4.22
N VAL A 184 -12.38 -3.27 -4.64
CA VAL A 184 -11.04 -3.11 -4.09
C VAL A 184 -11.16 -2.21 -2.86
N GLN A 185 -10.61 -2.67 -1.74
CA GLN A 185 -10.64 -1.96 -0.46
C GLN A 185 -9.23 -1.91 0.10
N GLY A 186 -8.79 -0.77 0.60
CA GLY A 186 -7.50 -0.71 1.27
C GLY A 186 -7.23 0.62 1.94
N SER A 187 -6.05 0.71 2.55
CA SER A 187 -5.62 1.94 3.20
C SER A 187 -4.34 2.51 2.62
N VAL A 188 -4.26 3.83 2.57
CA VAL A 188 -3.06 4.55 2.14
C VAL A 188 -2.75 5.63 3.15
N SER A 189 -1.50 5.71 3.58
CA SER A 189 -1.05 6.74 4.51
C SER A 189 0.16 7.48 3.95
N PHE A 190 0.13 8.79 4.05
CA PHE A 190 1.26 9.67 3.76
C PHE A 190 1.67 10.39 5.04
N SER A 191 2.96 10.31 5.39
CA SER A 191 3.49 10.87 6.64
C SER A 191 4.82 11.57 6.41
N GLY A 192 4.88 12.87 6.71
CA GLY A 192 6.09 13.67 6.52
C GLY A 192 6.47 13.83 5.04
N SER A 193 5.48 13.82 4.16
CA SER A 193 5.66 13.77 2.70
C SER A 193 5.23 15.07 2.02
N LYS A 194 5.67 15.26 0.78
CA LYS A 194 5.05 16.19 -0.17
C LYS A 194 4.34 15.40 -1.28
N LEU A 195 3.06 15.67 -1.52
CA LEU A 195 2.29 15.13 -2.65
C LEU A 195 2.14 16.22 -3.71
N LYS A 196 2.89 16.14 -4.80
CA LYS A 196 2.75 17.04 -5.93
C LYS A 196 1.74 16.47 -6.92
N LEU A 197 0.61 17.14 -7.04
CA LEU A 197 -0.47 16.73 -7.92
C LEU A 197 -0.09 16.94 -9.38
N GLY A 198 -0.62 16.07 -10.24
CA GLY A 198 -0.32 16.02 -11.67
C GLY A 198 -1.60 15.99 -12.48
N ILE A 199 -1.52 15.68 -13.77
CA ILE A 199 -2.72 15.67 -14.63
C ILE A 199 -3.61 14.42 -14.39
N GLY A 200 -3.10 13.42 -13.68
CA GLY A 200 -3.88 12.27 -13.16
C GLY A 200 -4.24 12.43 -11.68
N ASN A 201 -5.18 11.62 -11.19
CA ASN A 201 -5.60 11.58 -9.80
C ASN A 201 -4.62 10.77 -8.93
N ILE A 202 -4.52 11.05 -7.63
CA ILE A 202 -3.90 10.11 -6.69
C ILE A 202 -4.84 8.91 -6.51
N PHE A 203 -6.14 9.19 -6.30
CA PHE A 203 -7.19 8.20 -6.08
C PHE A 203 -8.28 8.32 -7.13
N TYR A 204 -8.49 7.28 -7.91
CA TYR A 204 -9.65 7.16 -8.78
C TYR A 204 -9.91 5.69 -9.06
N SER A 205 -11.17 5.34 -9.26
CA SER A 205 -11.52 4.05 -9.82
C SER A 205 -12.74 4.21 -10.71
N GLY A 206 -12.67 3.68 -11.94
CA GLY A 206 -13.81 3.57 -12.84
C GLY A 206 -14.79 2.47 -12.41
N TYR A 207 -14.46 1.74 -11.34
CA TYR A 207 -15.24 0.68 -10.74
C TYR A 207 -15.36 0.88 -9.22
N THR A 208 -16.25 0.13 -8.56
CA THR A 208 -16.45 0.20 -7.10
C THR A 208 -15.15 0.05 -6.31
N ALA A 209 -14.81 1.07 -5.52
CA ALA A 209 -13.65 1.10 -4.62
C ALA A 209 -13.97 1.69 -3.24
N ASN A 210 -13.24 1.28 -2.20
CA ASN A 210 -13.29 1.87 -0.86
C ASN A 210 -11.87 2.22 -0.39
N TYR A 211 -11.61 3.52 -0.25
CA TYR A 211 -10.31 4.03 0.17
C TYR A 211 -10.37 4.50 1.63
N ARG A 212 -9.38 4.10 2.43
CA ARG A 212 -9.09 4.74 3.72
C ARG A 212 -7.78 5.49 3.60
N VAL A 213 -7.83 6.81 3.75
CA VAL A 213 -6.69 7.67 3.45
C VAL A 213 -6.32 8.49 4.67
N ASP A 214 -5.07 8.39 5.10
CA ASP A 214 -4.49 9.16 6.19
C ASP A 214 -3.42 10.13 5.65
N ILE A 215 -3.57 11.43 5.92
CA ILE A 215 -2.63 12.48 5.52
C ILE A 215 -2.07 13.13 6.80
N ASN A 216 -0.82 12.82 7.13
CA ASN A 216 -0.17 13.26 8.37
C ASN A 216 1.07 14.09 8.04
N MET A 217 1.20 15.30 8.60
CA MET A 217 2.40 16.14 8.42
C MET A 217 2.82 16.26 6.94
N THR A 218 1.84 16.36 6.04
CA THR A 218 2.04 16.24 4.60
C THR A 218 1.60 17.50 3.89
N THR A 219 2.39 17.93 2.90
CA THR A 219 2.02 19.06 2.04
C THR A 219 1.40 18.54 0.74
N ILE A 220 0.18 18.96 0.43
CA ILE A 220 -0.46 18.76 -0.87
C ILE A 220 -0.14 19.96 -1.76
N ASP A 221 0.74 19.74 -2.74
CA ASP A 221 1.17 20.76 -3.71
C ASP A 221 0.27 20.72 -4.95
N THR A 222 -0.50 21.79 -5.11
CA THR A 222 -1.54 22.00 -6.12
C THR A 222 -1.08 22.86 -7.30
N GLY A 223 0.23 23.15 -7.41
CA GLY A 223 0.75 24.08 -8.41
C GLY A 223 0.47 23.69 -9.87
N VAL A 224 0.18 22.42 -10.14
CA VAL A 224 -0.14 21.91 -11.48
C VAL A 224 -1.62 21.57 -11.65
N SER A 225 -2.25 21.01 -10.62
CA SER A 225 -3.64 20.54 -10.70
C SER A 225 -4.33 20.51 -9.34
N SER A 226 -5.63 20.21 -9.37
CA SER A 226 -6.44 19.88 -8.19
C SER A 226 -6.89 18.41 -8.17
N SER A 227 -6.22 17.55 -8.93
CA SER A 227 -6.62 16.15 -9.12
C SER A 227 -6.09 15.26 -7.98
N PHE A 228 -6.64 15.41 -6.77
CA PHE A 228 -6.31 14.48 -5.69
C PHE A 228 -7.16 13.21 -5.78
N ALA A 229 -8.48 13.35 -5.79
CA ALA A 229 -9.39 12.22 -5.87
C ALA A 229 -10.62 12.48 -6.75
N ASP A 230 -11.08 11.44 -7.43
CA ASP A 230 -12.38 11.40 -8.08
C ASP A 230 -13.13 10.13 -7.62
N LEU A 231 -14.28 10.34 -6.98
CA LEU A 231 -15.07 9.32 -6.30
C LEU A 231 -16.29 8.85 -7.13
N THR A 232 -16.35 9.17 -8.42
CA THR A 232 -17.48 8.78 -9.30
C THR A 232 -17.76 7.26 -9.27
N GLY A 233 -16.72 6.44 -9.07
CA GLY A 233 -16.84 4.99 -8.89
C GLY A 233 -16.49 4.49 -7.49
N GLY A 234 -16.32 5.34 -6.48
CA GLY A 234 -15.73 4.92 -5.21
C GLY A 234 -16.22 5.64 -3.98
N THR A 235 -15.75 5.16 -2.83
CA THR A 235 -15.97 5.75 -1.52
C THR A 235 -14.63 6.06 -0.87
N MET A 236 -14.57 7.11 -0.05
CA MET A 236 -13.34 7.45 0.68
C MET A 236 -13.64 7.89 2.11
N VAL A 237 -12.83 7.38 3.03
CA VAL A 237 -12.67 7.92 4.39
C VAL A 237 -11.33 8.66 4.43
N LEU A 238 -11.36 9.97 4.65
CA LEU A 238 -10.17 10.82 4.67
C LEU A 238 -9.93 11.39 6.06
N SER A 239 -8.80 11.02 6.67
CA SER A 239 -8.31 11.60 7.91
C SER A 239 -7.09 12.47 7.62
N THR A 240 -7.07 13.69 8.16
CA THR A 240 -5.92 14.58 8.02
C THR A 240 -5.49 15.20 9.33
N VAL A 241 -4.17 15.31 9.53
CA VAL A 241 -3.55 15.90 10.72
C VAL A 241 -2.31 16.69 10.31
N ALA A 242 -2.18 17.92 10.83
CA ALA A 242 -1.01 18.77 10.66
C ALA A 242 -0.52 18.90 9.20
N SER A 243 -1.45 18.98 8.25
CA SER A 243 -1.17 18.93 6.81
C SER A 243 -1.64 20.21 6.12
N THR A 244 -0.97 20.59 5.04
CA THR A 244 -1.20 21.86 4.34
C THR A 244 -1.53 21.64 2.87
N ILE A 245 -2.41 22.47 2.31
CA ILE A 245 -2.71 22.53 0.88
C ILE A 245 -2.18 23.85 0.33
N THR A 246 -1.40 23.82 -0.75
CA THR A 246 -0.88 25.05 -1.39
C THR A 246 -1.91 25.70 -2.33
N GLY A 247 -1.60 26.89 -2.85
CA GLY A 247 -2.34 27.48 -3.98
C GLY A 247 -3.73 28.02 -3.65
N ASN A 248 -3.98 28.40 -2.38
CA ASN A 248 -5.29 28.85 -1.89
C ASN A 248 -6.44 27.87 -2.25
N LYS A 249 -6.17 26.57 -2.16
CA LYS A 249 -7.14 25.50 -2.39
C LYS A 249 -7.55 24.86 -1.07
N THR A 250 -8.72 24.24 -1.10
CA THR A 250 -9.29 23.43 -0.02
C THR A 250 -9.54 22.01 -0.51
N TRP A 251 -9.84 21.09 0.41
CA TRP A 251 -10.21 19.72 0.07
C TRP A 251 -11.44 19.61 -0.86
N ALA A 252 -12.39 20.55 -0.78
CA ALA A 252 -13.51 20.62 -1.71
C ALA A 252 -13.08 20.84 -3.18
N HIS A 253 -11.94 21.51 -3.41
CA HIS A 253 -11.38 21.67 -4.75
C HIS A 253 -10.64 20.42 -5.25
N LEU A 254 -10.20 19.58 -4.32
CA LEU A 254 -9.30 18.45 -4.54
C LEU A 254 -10.03 17.12 -4.75
N VAL A 255 -11.25 17.01 -4.21
CA VAL A 255 -12.07 15.79 -4.24
C VAL A 255 -13.29 16.03 -5.12
N LYS A 256 -13.43 15.22 -6.17
CA LYS A 256 -14.54 15.26 -7.14
C LYS A 256 -15.37 13.98 -7.06
N GLY A 257 -16.50 13.95 -7.78
CA GLY A 257 -17.35 12.75 -7.87
C GLY A 257 -18.07 12.41 -6.55
N VAL A 258 -18.25 13.39 -5.67
CA VAL A 258 -18.99 13.21 -4.42
C VAL A 258 -20.48 13.05 -4.71
N VAL A 259 -21.13 12.12 -4.03
CA VAL A 259 -22.55 11.80 -4.16
C VAL A 259 -23.26 12.20 -2.86
N ARG A 260 -24.44 12.80 -3.00
CA ARG A 260 -25.32 13.14 -1.88
C ARG A 260 -26.54 12.23 -1.86
N ASP A 261 -26.97 11.84 -0.67
CA ASP A 261 -28.24 11.13 -0.48
C ASP A 261 -29.44 12.08 -0.62
N SER A 262 -30.66 11.54 -0.49
CA SER A 262 -31.90 12.31 -0.58
C SER A 262 -32.06 13.39 0.52
N ARG A 263 -31.21 13.37 1.55
CA ARG A 263 -31.16 14.36 2.63
C ARG A 263 -30.03 15.37 2.44
N GLY A 264 -29.29 15.30 1.32
CA GLY A 264 -28.16 16.19 1.01
C GLY A 264 -26.85 15.80 1.71
N SER A 265 -26.81 14.69 2.45
CA SER A 265 -25.60 14.21 3.14
C SER A 265 -24.70 13.47 2.17
N LEU A 266 -23.37 13.62 2.32
CA LEU A 266 -22.41 12.88 1.51
C LEU A 266 -22.54 11.38 1.78
N SER A 267 -22.72 10.57 0.73
CA SER A 267 -22.92 9.12 0.84
C SER A 267 -21.66 8.32 0.52
N ASN A 268 -20.73 8.90 -0.25
CA ASN A 268 -19.48 8.25 -0.67
C ASN A 268 -18.21 8.90 -0.10
N PHE A 269 -18.34 9.87 0.81
CA PHE A 269 -17.20 10.56 1.40
C PHE A 269 -17.42 10.87 2.88
N LEU A 270 -16.48 10.43 3.72
CA LEU A 270 -16.43 10.72 5.15
C LEU A 270 -15.07 11.34 5.49
N SER A 271 -15.04 12.40 6.29
CA SER A 271 -13.77 13.03 6.69
C SER A 271 -13.85 13.73 8.04
N ASN A 272 -12.69 13.87 8.70
CA ASN A 272 -12.52 14.73 9.87
C ASN A 272 -12.33 16.22 9.52
N ILE A 273 -12.37 16.56 8.23
CA ILE A 273 -12.21 17.93 7.73
C ILE A 273 -13.59 18.57 7.53
N SER A 274 -13.84 19.68 8.24
CA SER A 274 -15.11 20.42 8.16
C SER A 274 -15.39 21.04 6.78
N ASN A 275 -14.35 21.31 5.98
CA ASN A 275 -14.43 22.15 4.78
C ASN A 275 -14.61 21.37 3.47
N VAL A 276 -14.77 20.04 3.49
CA VAL A 276 -15.06 19.27 2.26
C VAL A 276 -16.55 19.32 1.87
N VAL A 277 -17.38 19.89 2.75
CA VAL A 277 -18.84 20.00 2.57
C VAL A 277 -19.24 21.30 1.86
N ALA A 278 -18.33 22.28 1.76
CA ALA A 278 -18.58 23.55 1.10
C ALA A 278 -18.54 23.38 -0.42
N ASP A 279 -19.72 23.11 -0.96
CA ASP A 279 -20.02 23.16 -2.37
C ASP A 279 -19.49 24.45 -3.01
N GLY A 280 -18.92 24.33 -4.20
CA GLY A 280 -18.52 25.44 -5.07
C GLY A 280 -19.73 26.12 -5.70
N SER A 281 -20.77 26.39 -4.90
CA SER A 281 -21.99 27.06 -5.32
C SER A 281 -22.22 28.39 -4.59
N GLN A 282 -21.15 29.06 -4.11
CA GLN A 282 -21.19 30.50 -3.83
C GLN A 282 -19.90 31.22 -4.26
N GLN A 283 -20.10 32.11 -5.24
CA GLN A 283 -19.23 33.09 -5.91
C GLN A 283 -18.34 32.59 -7.05
#